data_AF-A0A964VI65-F1
#
_entry.id   AF-A0A964VI65-F1
#
_cell.length_a   1.000
_cell.length_b   1.000
_cell.length_c   1.000
_cell.angle_alpha   90.00
_cell.angle_beta   90.00
_cell.angle_gamma   90.00
#
_symmetry.space_group_name_H-M   'P 1'
#
loop_
_entity.id
_entity.type
_entity.pdbx_description
1 polymer ?
#
loop_
_entity_poly.entity_id
_entity_poly.type
_entity_poly.pdbx_seq_one_letter_code
_entity_poly.pdbx_strand_id
1 'polypeptide(L)'
;MAEEPIERAKKRGYKLLADAETALEAGQIDEAGWHQRGMAVITPAYLAGDNPRSQSGHSGDEAHWLQARSLVAEAMDRDGAFLDVGCASGALDGMCPAMGW
;
A
#
# COMPACT_ATOMS: atom_id res chain seq x y z
N MET A 1 -7.70 -19.06 -17.18
CA MET A 1 -8.13 -17.87 -16.42
C MET A 1 -7.91 -16.68 -17.34
N ALA A 2 -8.94 -15.90 -17.65
CA ALA A 2 -8.74 -14.72 -18.48
C ALA A 2 -7.84 -13.75 -17.72
N GLU A 3 -6.75 -13.31 -18.35
CA GLU A 3 -5.82 -12.34 -17.76
C GLU A 3 -6.57 -11.02 -17.60
N GLU A 4 -6.93 -10.68 -16.36
CA GLU A 4 -7.49 -9.35 -16.10
C GLU A 4 -6.40 -8.31 -16.37
N PRO A 5 -6.71 -7.22 -17.09
CA PRO A 5 -5.74 -6.14 -17.31
C PRO A 5 -5.19 -5.67 -15.96
N ILE A 6 -3.86 -5.58 -15.83
CA ILE A 6 -3.18 -5.21 -14.57
C ILE A 6 -3.72 -3.90 -13.97
N GLU A 7 -4.24 -3.01 -14.81
CA GLU A 7 -4.89 -1.75 -14.44
C GLU A 7 -6.17 -1.94 -13.61
N ARG A 8 -6.90 -3.06 -13.77
CA ARG A 8 -8.05 -3.40 -12.91
C ARG A 8 -7.61 -3.91 -11.54
N ALA A 9 -6.44 -4.55 -11.45
CA ALA A 9 -5.88 -5.05 -10.20
C ALA A 9 -5.36 -3.92 -9.28
N LYS A 10 -4.96 -2.77 -9.84
CA LYS A 10 -4.33 -1.64 -9.09
C LYS A 10 -5.27 -0.81 -8.19
N LYS A 11 -6.55 -1.18 -8.03
CA LYS A 11 -7.61 -0.30 -7.46
C LYS A 11 -7.68 1.05 -8.21
N ARG A 12 -8.71 1.86 -7.95
CA ARG A 12 -8.96 3.10 -8.73
C ARG A 12 -7.99 4.26 -8.44
N GLY A 13 -7.06 4.10 -7.49
CA GLY A 13 -6.13 5.16 -7.07
C GLY A 13 -5.20 5.63 -8.20
N TYR A 14 -4.81 4.73 -9.11
CA TYR A 14 -3.93 5.08 -10.23
C TYR A 14 -4.51 6.19 -11.13
N LYS A 15 -5.84 6.20 -11.33
CA LYS A 15 -6.51 7.22 -12.15
C LYS A 15 -6.47 8.61 -11.51
N LEU A 16 -6.42 8.67 -10.18
CA LEU A 16 -6.38 9.94 -9.45
C LEU A 16 -4.99 10.58 -9.47
N LEU A 17 -3.95 9.78 -9.74
CA LEU A 17 -2.56 10.22 -9.77
C LEU A 17 -2.02 10.38 -11.20
N ALA A 18 -2.68 9.76 -12.20
CA ALA A 18 -2.27 9.80 -13.60
C ALA A 18 -2.08 11.23 -14.14
N ASP A 19 -2.97 12.16 -13.78
CA ASP A 19 -2.87 13.55 -14.20
C ASP A 19 -1.62 14.26 -13.64
N ALA A 20 -1.17 13.89 -12.43
CA ALA A 20 0.06 14.41 -11.85
C ALA A 20 1.28 13.82 -12.54
N GLU A 21 1.25 12.53 -12.88
CA GLU A 21 2.32 11.86 -13.64
C GLU A 21 2.50 12.50 -15.02
N THR A 22 1.40 12.66 -15.76
CA THR A 22 1.41 13.29 -17.09
C THR A 22 1.93 14.73 -17.03
N ALA A 23 1.56 15.50 -15.99
CA ALA A 23 2.05 16.86 -15.81
C ALA A 23 3.56 16.90 -15.48
N LEU A 24 4.09 15.93 -14.73
CA LEU A 24 5.52 15.80 -14.46
C LEU A 24 6.30 15.43 -15.72
N GLU A 25 5.84 14.43 -16.46
CA GLU A 25 6.44 13.99 -17.72
C GLU A 25 6.46 15.11 -18.78
N ALA A 26 5.40 15.92 -18.82
CA ALA A 26 5.32 17.09 -19.70
C ALA A 26 6.17 18.29 -19.22
N GLY A 27 6.83 18.19 -18.06
CA GLY A 27 7.64 19.26 -17.46
C GLY A 27 6.82 20.45 -16.97
N GLN A 28 5.51 20.28 -16.78
CA GLN A 28 4.59 21.34 -16.33
C GLN A 28 4.65 21.54 -14.82
N ILE A 29 5.04 20.51 -14.08
CA ILE A 29 5.34 20.54 -12.65
C ILE A 29 6.70 19.86 -12.41
N ASP A 30 7.33 20.19 -11.30
CA ASP A 30 8.50 19.49 -10.82
C ASP A 30 8.12 18.33 -9.89
N GLU A 31 9.11 17.57 -9.45
CA GLU A 31 8.94 16.42 -8.55
C GLU A 31 8.27 16.83 -7.22
N ALA A 32 8.55 18.04 -6.72
CA ALA A 32 7.91 18.56 -5.51
C ALA A 32 6.41 18.79 -5.74
N GLY A 33 6.02 19.37 -6.87
CA GLY A 33 4.63 19.56 -7.27
C GLY A 33 3.90 18.24 -7.50
N TRP A 34 4.56 17.26 -8.10
CA TRP A 34 4.03 15.90 -8.25
C TRP A 34 3.78 15.25 -6.88
N HIS A 35 4.76 15.28 -5.99
CA HIS A 35 4.65 14.72 -4.64
C HIS A 35 3.53 15.39 -3.84
N GLN A 36 3.42 16.73 -3.87
CA GLN A 36 2.34 17.45 -3.18
C GLN A 36 0.95 17.05 -3.67
N ARG A 37 0.77 16.88 -4.99
CA ARG A 37 -0.49 16.41 -5.56
C ARG A 37 -0.83 14.99 -5.13
N GLY A 38 0.17 14.10 -5.12
CA GLY A 38 0.02 12.76 -4.57
C GLY A 38 -0.43 12.77 -3.11
N MET A 39 0.24 13.57 -2.28
CA MET A 39 -0.09 13.67 -0.86
C MET A 39 -1.47 14.27 -0.59
N ALA A 40 -1.95 15.19 -1.42
CA ALA A 40 -3.28 15.76 -1.30
C ALA A 40 -4.40 14.71 -1.47
N VAL A 41 -4.14 13.64 -2.24
CA VAL A 41 -5.08 12.53 -2.44
C VAL A 41 -4.90 11.45 -1.37
N ILE A 42 -3.65 11.08 -1.07
CA ILE A 42 -3.33 9.95 -0.18
C ILE A 42 -3.57 10.32 1.29
N THR A 43 -3.16 11.51 1.73
CA THR A 43 -3.23 11.92 3.15
C THR A 43 -4.66 11.85 3.72
N PRO A 44 -5.69 12.42 3.08
CA PRO A 44 -7.04 12.39 3.64
C PRO A 44 -7.60 10.96 3.69
N ALA A 45 -7.35 10.16 2.65
CA ALA A 45 -7.80 8.76 2.62
C ALA A 45 -7.12 7.94 3.72
N TYR A 46 -5.84 8.21 3.98
CA TYR A 46 -5.07 7.55 5.02
C TYR A 46 -5.54 7.93 6.43
N LEU A 47 -5.76 9.22 6.69
CA LEU A 47 -6.19 9.72 8.01
C LEU A 47 -7.65 9.41 8.33
N ALA A 48 -8.49 9.17 7.32
CA ALA A 48 -9.90 8.83 7.52
C ALA A 48 -10.15 7.38 7.99
N GLY A 49 -9.12 6.53 8.01
CA GLY A 49 -9.24 5.15 8.44
C GLY A 49 -9.59 5.00 9.92
N ASP A 50 -10.66 4.28 10.22
CA ASP A 50 -11.21 4.08 11.57
C ASP A 50 -10.69 2.82 12.28
N ASN A 51 -9.83 2.06 11.62
CA ASN A 51 -9.23 0.84 12.15
C ASN A 51 -7.74 0.73 11.82
N PRO A 52 -6.94 0.01 12.63
CA PRO A 52 -5.49 -0.07 12.45
C PRO A 52 -5.05 -0.59 11.07
N ARG A 53 -5.88 -1.44 10.42
CA ARG A 53 -5.58 -2.05 9.11
C ARG A 53 -5.78 -1.05 7.96
N SER A 54 -6.78 -0.18 8.06
CA SER A 54 -7.05 0.89 7.09
C SER A 54 -5.92 1.93 7.05
N GLN A 55 -5.32 2.20 8.20
CA GLN A 55 -4.12 3.03 8.34
C GLN A 55 -2.83 2.26 8.01
N SER A 56 -2.91 1.04 7.49
CA SER A 56 -1.76 0.28 6.97
C SER A 56 -1.84 0.09 5.45
N GLY A 57 -2.66 0.90 4.76
CA GLY A 57 -2.92 0.77 3.32
C GLY A 57 -3.72 -0.48 2.92
N HIS A 58 -4.22 -1.25 3.89
CA HIS A 58 -5.02 -2.44 3.61
C HIS A 58 -6.51 -2.10 3.58
N SER A 59 -7.22 -2.62 2.58
CA SER A 59 -8.69 -2.57 2.53
C SER A 59 -9.24 -3.97 2.76
N GLY A 60 -10.17 -4.10 3.69
CA GLY A 60 -10.78 -5.39 4.02
C GLY A 60 -10.94 -5.59 5.51
N ASP A 61 -11.47 -6.75 5.87
CA ASP A 61 -11.59 -7.19 7.26
C ASP A 61 -10.31 -7.89 7.75
N GLU A 62 -10.35 -8.37 8.98
CA GLU A 62 -9.21 -9.01 9.64
C GLU A 62 -8.84 -10.34 8.98
N ALA A 63 -9.85 -11.11 8.55
CA ALA A 63 -9.64 -12.39 7.89
C ALA A 63 -8.89 -12.20 6.56
N HIS A 64 -9.30 -11.21 5.76
CA HIS A 64 -8.61 -10.89 4.52
C HIS A 64 -7.19 -10.35 4.76
N TRP A 65 -7.00 -9.57 5.82
CA TRP A 65 -5.69 -9.07 6.21
C TRP A 65 -4.73 -10.22 6.59
N LEU A 66 -5.19 -11.17 7.41
CA LEU A 66 -4.42 -12.36 7.81
C LEU A 66 -4.07 -13.25 6.62
N GLN A 67 -5.05 -13.54 5.76
CA GLN A 67 -4.84 -14.36 4.57
C GLN A 67 -3.80 -13.74 3.63
N ALA A 68 -3.90 -12.45 3.35
CA ALA A 68 -2.96 -11.77 2.45
C ALA A 68 -1.51 -11.85 2.98
N ARG A 69 -1.34 -11.88 4.30
CA ARG A 69 -0.05 -11.93 4.98
C ARG A 69 0.51 -13.34 5.16
N SER A 70 -0.35 -14.35 5.28
CA SER A 70 0.10 -15.75 5.39
C SER A 70 0.87 -16.18 4.15
N LEU A 71 0.53 -15.66 2.96
CA LEU A 71 1.25 -15.95 1.72
C LEU A 71 2.73 -15.56 1.77
N VAL A 72 3.07 -14.47 2.45
CA VAL A 72 4.46 -14.03 2.64
C VAL A 72 5.13 -14.84 3.74
N ALA A 73 4.43 -15.03 4.86
CA ALA A 73 4.96 -15.78 6.01
C ALA A 73 5.24 -17.26 5.68
N GLU A 74 4.36 -17.93 4.92
CA GLU A 74 4.53 -19.32 4.48
C GLU A 74 5.71 -19.50 3.52
N ALA A 75 6.09 -18.45 2.79
CA ALA A 75 7.24 -18.47 1.89
C ALA A 75 8.58 -18.25 2.62
N MET A 76 8.56 -17.89 3.90
CA MET A 76 9.76 -17.69 4.71
C MET A 76 10.19 -19.02 5.34
N ASP A 77 11.26 -19.62 4.81
CA ASP A 77 11.79 -20.93 5.23
C ASP A 77 13.03 -20.83 6.14
N ARG A 78 13.51 -19.62 6.40
CA ARG A 78 14.72 -19.34 7.19
C ARG A 78 14.69 -17.96 7.82
N ASP A 79 15.47 -17.80 8.89
CA ASP A 79 15.63 -16.52 9.58
C ASP A 79 16.33 -15.47 8.69
N GLY A 80 15.93 -14.21 8.85
CA GLY A 80 16.48 -13.09 8.09
C GLY A 80 15.94 -11.73 8.53
N ALA A 81 16.52 -10.66 7.98
CA ALA A 81 16.02 -9.31 8.16
C ALA A 81 15.07 -8.94 7.02
N PHE A 82 13.96 -8.29 7.34
CA PHE A 82 12.95 -7.84 6.39
C PHE A 82 12.88 -6.32 6.38
N LEU A 83 12.68 -5.76 5.19
CA LEU A 83 12.43 -4.33 4.99
C LEU A 83 10.98 -4.16 4.52
N ASP A 84 10.14 -3.55 5.36
CA ASP A 84 8.79 -3.17 4.98
C ASP A 84 8.79 -1.75 4.36
N VAL A 85 8.77 -1.70 3.02
CA VAL A 85 8.76 -0.43 2.28
C VAL A 85 7.33 0.10 2.21
N GLY A 86 7.09 1.23 2.89
CA GLY A 86 5.76 1.82 3.00
C GLY A 86 4.96 1.28 4.20
N CYS A 87 5.64 1.04 5.34
CA CYS A 87 5.08 0.44 6.54
C CYS A 87 3.86 1.14 7.14
N ALA A 88 3.57 2.38 6.72
CA ALA A 88 2.41 3.15 7.14
C ALA A 88 2.36 3.25 8.68
N SER A 89 1.37 2.65 9.35
CA SER A 89 1.28 2.60 10.82
C SER A 89 2.11 1.48 11.49
N GLY A 90 2.86 0.68 10.73
CA GLY A 90 3.70 -0.41 11.26
C GLY A 90 2.92 -1.69 11.60
N ALA A 91 1.71 -1.89 11.07
CA ALA A 91 0.89 -3.07 11.39
C ALA A 91 1.53 -4.41 10.94
N LEU A 92 2.47 -4.38 9.98
CA LEU A 92 3.30 -5.55 9.64
C LEU A 92 4.33 -5.87 10.73
N ASP A 93 4.97 -4.85 11.31
CA ASP A 93 5.94 -5.03 12.41
C ASP A 93 5.27 -5.67 13.65
N GLY A 94 4.00 -5.34 13.90
CA GLY A 94 3.20 -5.92 14.98
C GLY A 94 2.86 -7.40 14.83
N MET A 95 3.11 -8.03 13.67
CA MET A 95 2.95 -9.48 13.49
C MET A 95 4.09 -10.31 14.08
N CYS A 96 5.29 -9.73 14.18
CA CYS A 96 6.49 -10.46 14.59
C CYS A 96 6.35 -11.09 16.00
N PRO A 97 5.74 -10.44 17.01
CA PRO A 97 5.50 -11.07 18.30
C PRO A 97 4.30 -12.04 18.33
N ALA A 98 3.33 -11.88 17.43
CA ALA A 98 2.08 -12.64 17.46
C ALA A 98 2.19 -14.05 16.84
N MET A 99 3.25 -14.31 16.08
CA MET A 99 3.50 -15.61 15.42
C MET A 99 4.56 -16.47 16.09
N GLY A 100 5.10 -16.07 17.25
CA GLY A 100 5.93 -16.94 18.09
C GLY A 100 7.27 -17.36 17.46
N TRP A 101 8.01 -16.40 16.91
CA TRP A 101 9.44 -16.53 16.62
C TRP A 101 10.25 -15.85 17.73
#